data_AF-A0A0A9FAZ5-F1
#
_entry.id   AF-A0A0A9FAZ5-F1
#
_cell.length_a   1.000
_cell.length_b   1.000
_cell.length_c   1.000
_cell.angle_alpha   90.00
_cell.angle_beta   90.00
_cell.angle_gamma   90.00
#
_symmetry.space_group_name_H-M   'P 1'
#
loop_
_entity.id
_entity.type
_entity.pdbx_description
1 polymer ?
#
loop_
_entity_poly.entity_id
_entity_poly.type
_entity_poly.pdbx_seq_one_letter_code
_entity_poly.pdbx_strand_id
1 'polypeptide(L)'
;MEKRLAADIVYFYFSHQMWTSLRDLYEPSSQSLYINALHQEQLLQQGDAIVEEFYTQMSVVWRQFDSLGPQLSVATYESCKGQKNALLVRRTYDVLTRLRVEFEPLRAQLLARQPCVPDGCSCCYS
;
A
#
# COMPACT_ATOMS: atom_id res chain seq x y z
N MET A 1 14.63 -26.54 7.10
CA MET A 1 15.20 -25.53 6.18
C MET A 1 16.66 -25.24 6.54
N GLU A 2 16.98 -24.96 7.81
CA GLU A 2 18.37 -24.74 8.31
C GLU A 2 19.41 -25.80 7.93
N LYS A 3 19.05 -27.10 7.96
CA LYS A 3 20.00 -28.18 7.67
C LYS A 3 20.48 -28.23 6.20
N ARG A 4 19.72 -27.66 5.26
CA ARG A 4 20.14 -27.52 3.85
C ARG A 4 21.09 -26.33 3.67
N LEU A 5 20.83 -25.24 4.37
CA LEU A 5 21.63 -24.01 4.36
C LEU A 5 23.08 -24.26 4.83
N ALA A 6 23.25 -25.04 5.89
CA ALA A 6 24.57 -25.43 6.39
C ALA A 6 25.33 -26.36 5.42
N ALA A 7 24.62 -27.19 4.66
CA ALA A 7 25.25 -28.08 3.68
C ALA A 7 25.72 -27.29 2.44
N ASP A 8 24.89 -26.40 1.91
CA ASP A 8 25.20 -25.63 0.69
C ASP A 8 26.30 -24.59 0.91
N ILE A 9 26.36 -23.97 2.10
CA ILE A 9 27.38 -22.97 2.44
C ILE A 9 28.80 -23.58 2.55
N VAL A 10 28.90 -24.84 3.00
CA VAL A 10 30.18 -25.56 3.15
C VAL A 10 30.79 -25.95 1.80
N TYR A 11 30.00 -26.01 0.73
CA TYR A 11 30.48 -26.32 -0.63
C TYR A 11 30.97 -25.09 -1.42
N PHE A 12 30.84 -23.87 -0.89
CA PHE A 12 31.37 -22.69 -1.58
C PHE A 12 32.88 -22.54 -1.38
N TYR A 13 33.61 -22.43 -2.49
CA TYR A 13 35.07 -22.29 -2.49
C TYR A 13 35.54 -20.89 -2.10
N PHE A 14 34.67 -19.88 -2.20
CA PHE A 14 35.01 -18.49 -1.91
C PHE A 14 33.98 -17.82 -1.02
N SER A 15 34.47 -16.96 -0.12
CA SER A 15 33.64 -16.18 0.79
C SER A 15 32.59 -15.33 0.07
N HIS A 16 32.92 -14.76 -1.10
CA HIS A 16 31.97 -13.95 -1.86
C HIS A 16 30.74 -14.77 -2.33
N GLN A 17 30.90 -16.05 -2.64
CA GLN A 17 29.79 -16.92 -3.06
C GLN A 17 28.85 -17.21 -1.88
N MET A 18 29.41 -17.41 -0.70
CA MET A 18 28.63 -17.55 0.55
C MET A 18 27.82 -16.27 0.82
N TRP A 19 28.45 -15.09 0.71
CA TRP A 19 27.78 -13.81 0.94
C TRP A 19 26.71 -13.48 -0.10
N THR A 20 26.92 -13.82 -1.37
CA THR A 20 25.90 -13.66 -2.42
C THR A 20 24.73 -14.62 -2.18
N SER A 21 24.99 -15.89 -1.88
CA SER A 21 23.92 -16.86 -1.61
C SER A 21 23.08 -16.50 -0.38
N LEU A 22 23.72 -16.02 0.70
CA LEU A 22 23.02 -15.49 1.85
C LEU A 22 22.20 -14.25 1.48
N ARG A 23 22.77 -13.33 0.69
CA ARG A 23 22.02 -12.16 0.21
C ARG A 23 20.78 -12.59 -0.56
N ASP A 24 20.91 -13.44 -1.56
CA ASP A 24 19.77 -13.88 -2.39
C ASP A 24 18.69 -14.62 -1.59
N LEU A 25 19.07 -15.33 -0.52
CA LEU A 25 18.14 -16.05 0.36
C LEU A 25 17.40 -15.13 1.34
N TYR A 26 18.06 -14.09 1.83
CA TYR A 26 17.49 -13.14 2.80
C TYR A 26 16.99 -11.84 2.15
N GLU A 27 17.26 -11.65 0.85
CA GLU A 27 16.75 -10.53 0.09
C GLU A 27 15.23 -10.66 0.00
N PRO A 28 14.47 -9.66 0.49
CA PRO A 28 13.03 -9.71 0.44
C PRO A 28 12.56 -9.86 -1.00
N SER A 29 11.90 -10.97 -1.31
CA SER A 29 11.23 -11.13 -2.61
C SER A 29 10.21 -9.99 -2.80
N SER A 30 9.94 -9.61 -4.04
CA SER A 30 8.91 -8.61 -4.37
C SER A 30 7.57 -8.91 -3.71
N GLN A 31 7.22 -10.19 -3.59
CA GLN A 31 6.02 -10.65 -2.90
C GLN A 31 6.10 -10.45 -1.37
N SER A 32 7.25 -10.70 -0.74
CA SER A 32 7.42 -10.44 0.70
C SER A 32 7.38 -8.94 1.02
N LEU A 33 7.95 -8.10 0.15
CA LEU A 33 7.84 -6.64 0.25
C LEU A 33 6.40 -6.17 0.12
N TYR A 34 5.65 -6.75 -0.81
CA TYR A 34 4.23 -6.45 -1.01
C TYR A 34 3.39 -6.80 0.23
N ILE A 35 3.60 -7.99 0.81
CA ILE A 35 2.90 -8.40 2.03
C ILE A 35 3.30 -7.53 3.24
N ASN A 36 4.57 -7.16 3.37
CA ASN A 36 5.01 -6.25 4.43
C ASN A 36 4.36 -4.86 4.30
N ALA A 37 4.30 -4.32 3.09
CA ALA A 37 3.61 -3.05 2.83
C ALA A 37 2.10 -3.15 3.18
N LEU A 38 1.46 -4.29 2.92
CA LEU A 38 0.07 -4.56 3.31
C LEU A 38 -0.14 -4.52 4.81
N HIS A 39 0.74 -5.19 5.54
CA HIS A 39 0.68 -5.14 7.00
C HIS A 39 0.90 -3.71 7.51
N GLN A 40 1.83 -2.96 6.94
CA GLN A 40 2.07 -1.57 7.33
C GLN A 40 0.84 -0.67 7.05
N GLU A 41 0.19 -0.84 5.90
CA GLU A 41 -1.05 -0.10 5.59
C GLU A 41 -2.17 -0.40 6.60
N GLN A 42 -2.34 -1.67 6.98
CA GLN A 42 -3.40 -2.09 7.89
C GLN A 42 -3.20 -1.64 9.34
N LEU A 43 -1.94 -1.56 9.77
CA LEU A 43 -1.58 -1.16 11.14
C LEU A 43 -1.57 0.37 11.33
N LEU A 44 -1.48 1.13 10.23
CA LEU A 44 -1.52 2.58 10.31
C LEU A 44 -2.88 3.05 10.85
N GLN A 45 -2.81 3.87 11.88
CA GLN A 45 -3.93 4.59 12.47
C GLN A 45 -3.45 6.02 12.71
N GLN A 46 -4.36 6.99 12.78
CA GLN A 46 -3.94 8.38 13.03
C GLN A 46 -3.11 8.53 14.32
N GLY A 47 -3.41 7.74 15.36
CA GLY A 47 -2.67 7.80 16.64
C GLY A 47 -2.62 9.23 17.18
N ASP A 48 -1.45 9.69 17.61
CA ASP A 48 -1.22 11.05 18.10
C ASP A 48 -0.80 12.07 17.01
N ALA A 49 -0.67 11.64 15.76
CA ALA A 49 -0.33 12.51 14.64
C ALA A 49 -1.49 13.43 14.22
N ILE A 50 -1.18 14.64 13.77
CA ILE A 50 -2.19 15.49 13.13
C ILE A 50 -2.63 14.87 11.79
N VAL A 51 -3.82 15.25 11.31
CA VAL A 51 -4.44 14.64 10.11
C VAL A 51 -3.51 14.71 8.89
N GLU A 52 -2.79 15.82 8.71
CA GLU A 52 -1.86 16.02 7.59
C GLU A 52 -0.65 15.07 7.65
N GLU A 53 -0.06 14.89 8.83
CA GLU A 53 1.06 13.97 9.04
C GLU A 53 0.61 12.53 8.81
N PHE A 54 -0.56 12.16 9.33
CA PHE A 54 -1.17 10.85 9.11
C PHE A 54 -1.41 10.58 7.61
N TYR A 55 -1.98 11.56 6.90
CA TYR A 55 -2.19 11.44 5.46
C TYR A 55 -0.87 11.29 4.69
N THR A 56 0.17 12.02 5.11
CA THR A 56 1.52 11.90 4.53
C THR A 56 2.08 10.50 4.73
N GLN A 57 1.99 9.95 5.94
CA GLN A 57 2.45 8.59 6.25
C GLN A 57 1.75 7.54 5.38
N MET A 58 0.42 7.63 5.29
CA MET A 58 -0.35 6.68 4.50
C MET A 58 -0.08 6.80 3.00
N SER A 59 0.16 8.02 2.51
CA SER A 59 0.58 8.28 1.13
C SER A 59 1.93 7.64 0.78
N VAL A 60 2.88 7.60 1.71
CA VAL A 60 4.17 6.92 1.52
C VAL A 60 3.96 5.42 1.34
N VAL A 61 3.15 4.79 2.19
CA VAL A 61 2.85 3.35 2.12
C VAL A 61 2.12 3.01 0.82
N TRP A 62 1.15 3.83 0.40
CA TRP A 62 0.48 3.63 -0.88
C TRP A 62 1.39 3.76 -2.09
N ARG A 63 2.35 4.69 -2.09
CA ARG A 63 3.34 4.81 -3.17
C ARG A 63 4.24 3.57 -3.24
N GLN A 64 4.63 3.01 -2.10
CA GLN A 64 5.37 1.75 -2.06
C GLN A 64 4.52 0.63 -2.66
N PHE A 65 3.25 0.55 -2.28
CA PHE A 65 2.31 -0.40 -2.87
C PHE A 65 2.14 -0.25 -4.38
N ASP A 66 2.00 0.97 -4.87
CA ASP A 66 1.86 1.26 -6.30
C ASP A 66 3.11 0.85 -7.08
N SER A 67 4.29 0.89 -6.44
CA SER A 67 5.55 0.45 -7.04
C SER A 67 5.74 -1.07 -7.09
N LEU A 68 5.09 -1.79 -6.16
CA LEU A 68 5.20 -3.25 -6.03
C LEU A 68 4.03 -3.98 -6.69
N GLY A 69 2.88 -3.33 -6.80
CA GLY A 69 1.65 -3.88 -7.34
C GLY A 69 1.65 -3.96 -8.87
N PRO A 70 0.72 -4.73 -9.45
CA PRO A 70 0.53 -4.76 -10.89
C PRO A 70 0.19 -3.35 -11.39
N GLN A 71 0.87 -2.91 -12.44
CA GLN A 71 0.59 -1.61 -13.05
C GLN A 71 -0.84 -1.58 -13.57
N LEU A 72 -1.51 -0.43 -13.41
CA LEU A 72 -2.85 -0.20 -13.95
C LEU A 72 -2.88 -0.54 -15.44
N SER A 73 -3.99 -1.11 -15.92
CA SER A 73 -4.07 -1.65 -17.27
C SER A 73 -3.73 -0.60 -18.32
N VAL A 74 -2.85 -0.96 -19.26
CA VAL A 74 -2.55 -0.14 -20.46
C VAL A 74 -3.73 -0.13 -21.45
N ALA A 75 -4.67 -1.06 -21.30
CA ALA A 75 -5.84 -1.16 -22.16
C ALA A 75 -6.79 0.02 -21.91
N THR A 76 -6.99 0.84 -22.95
CA THR A 76 -7.94 1.97 -23.10
C THR A 76 -7.99 3.03 -21.98
N TYR A 77 -8.09 4.30 -22.38
CA TYR A 77 -8.16 5.46 -21.46
C TYR A 77 -9.25 5.29 -20.39
N GLU A 78 -10.42 4.79 -20.75
CA GLU A 78 -11.55 4.59 -19.84
C GLU A 78 -11.31 3.52 -18.76
N SER A 79 -10.65 2.41 -19.09
CA SER A 79 -10.32 1.37 -18.09
C SER A 79 -9.27 1.86 -17.10
N CYS A 80 -8.24 2.58 -17.59
CA CYS A 80 -7.26 3.23 -16.73
C CYS A 80 -7.91 4.28 -15.80
N LYS A 81 -8.86 5.07 -16.31
CA LYS A 81 -9.61 6.06 -15.54
C LYS A 81 -10.45 5.41 -14.45
N GLY A 82 -11.23 4.38 -14.79
CA GLY A 82 -12.05 3.62 -13.84
C GLY A 82 -11.21 2.99 -12.72
N GLN A 83 -10.05 2.41 -13.05
CA GLN A 83 -9.14 1.85 -12.05
C GLN A 83 -8.55 2.91 -11.12
N LYS A 84 -8.13 4.07 -11.66
CA LYS A 84 -7.65 5.19 -10.84
C LYS A 84 -8.73 5.69 -9.88
N ASN A 85 -9.96 5.81 -10.37
CA ASN A 85 -11.09 6.27 -9.56
C ASN A 85 -11.43 5.28 -8.45
N ALA A 86 -11.47 3.97 -8.76
CA ALA A 86 -11.66 2.93 -7.77
C ALA A 86 -10.57 2.98 -6.68
N LEU A 87 -9.31 3.20 -7.06
CA LEU A 87 -8.21 3.36 -6.10
C LEU A 87 -8.35 4.62 -5.24
N LEU A 88 -8.71 5.76 -5.82
CA LEU A 88 -8.95 7.00 -5.08
C LEU A 88 -10.08 6.85 -4.07
N VAL A 89 -11.18 6.22 -4.47
CA VAL A 89 -12.31 5.93 -3.60
C VAL A 89 -11.87 5.03 -2.44
N ARG A 90 -11.19 3.90 -2.72
CA ARG A 90 -10.66 3.01 -1.68
C ARG A 90 -9.80 3.78 -0.67
N ARG A 91 -8.81 4.54 -1.16
CA ARG A 91 -7.90 5.33 -0.32
C ARG A 91 -8.62 6.36 0.54
N THR A 92 -9.68 6.97 0.00
CA THR A 92 -10.51 7.92 0.75
C THR A 92 -11.17 7.24 1.94
N TYR A 93 -11.79 6.06 1.73
CA TYR A 93 -12.36 5.28 2.82
C TYR A 93 -11.31 4.83 3.84
N ASP A 94 -10.13 4.42 3.36
CA ASP A 94 -9.00 4.04 4.22
C ASP A 94 -8.57 5.18 5.16
N VAL A 95 -8.48 6.43 4.67
CA VAL A 95 -8.21 7.60 5.54
C VAL A 95 -9.31 7.77 6.56
N LEU A 96 -10.55 7.89 6.09
CA LEU A 96 -11.68 8.28 6.92
C LEU A 96 -11.90 7.29 8.05
N THR A 97 -11.79 5.99 7.78
CA THR A 97 -12.02 4.93 8.77
C THR A 97 -10.95 4.87 9.87
N ARG A 98 -9.74 5.36 9.59
CA ARG A 98 -8.56 5.33 10.49
C ARG A 98 -8.29 6.65 11.22
N LEU A 99 -9.13 7.65 11.00
CA LEU A 99 -9.12 8.88 11.81
C LEU A 99 -9.50 8.57 13.26
N ARG A 100 -9.03 9.42 14.18
CA ARG A 100 -9.39 9.35 15.61
C ARG A 100 -10.89 9.44 15.80
N VAL A 101 -11.36 8.86 16.90
CA VAL A 101 -12.77 8.86 17.30
C VAL A 101 -13.36 10.26 17.47
N GLU A 102 -12.55 11.27 17.76
CA GLU A 102 -12.96 12.68 17.84
C GLU A 102 -13.56 13.18 16.52
N PHE A 103 -13.13 12.62 15.39
CA PHE A 103 -13.63 12.94 14.06
C PHE A 103 -14.83 12.09 13.65
N GLU A 104 -15.37 11.23 14.53
CA GLU A 104 -16.48 10.33 14.19
C GLU A 104 -17.69 11.07 13.57
N PRO A 105 -18.18 12.20 14.12
CA PRO A 105 -19.32 12.89 13.53
C PRO A 105 -19.02 13.44 12.13
N LEU A 106 -17.79 13.93 11.91
CA LEU A 106 -17.34 14.42 10.62
C LEU A 106 -17.18 13.25 9.62
N ARG A 107 -16.62 12.13 10.08
CA ARG A 107 -16.48 10.89 9.31
C ARG A 107 -17.85 10.38 8.87
N ALA A 108 -18.82 10.30 9.77
CA ALA A 108 -20.18 9.86 9.45
C ALA A 108 -20.83 10.75 8.37
N GLN A 109 -20.66 12.07 8.48
CA GLN A 109 -21.15 13.02 7.47
C GLN A 109 -20.46 12.85 6.11
N LEU A 110 -19.14 12.66 6.11
CA LEU A 110 -18.37 12.48 4.87
C LEU A 110 -18.70 11.14 4.20
N LEU A 111 -18.88 10.06 4.97
CA LEU A 111 -19.24 8.73 4.46
C LEU A 111 -20.68 8.68 3.94
N ALA A 112 -21.58 9.48 4.51
CA ALA A 112 -22.97 9.60 4.04
C ALA A 112 -23.07 10.34 2.70
N ARG A 113 -22.03 11.09 2.30
CA ARG A 113 -21.94 11.76 1.00
C ARG A 113 -21.19 10.84 0.03
N GLN A 114 -21.71 10.68 -1.19
CA GLN A 114 -20.96 9.94 -2.21
C GLN A 114 -19.66 10.70 -2.54
N PRO A 115 -18.49 10.03 -2.53
CA PRO A 115 -17.26 10.64 -2.99
C PRO A 115 -17.47 11.11 -4.44
N CYS A 116 -17.33 12.41 -4.67
CA CYS A 116 -17.40 12.97 -6.02
C CYS A 116 -16.16 12.49 -6.79
N VAL A 117 -16.34 11.49 -7.65
CA VAL A 117 -15.31 11.10 -8.61
C VAL A 117 -15.32 12.16 -9.73
N PRO A 118 -14.17 12.74 -10.12
CA PRO A 118 -14.10 13.68 -11.23
C PRO A 118 -14.26 12.95 -12.57
N ASP A 119 -15.48 12.43 -12.80
CA ASP A 119 -15.87 11.68 -13.98
C ASP A 119 -16.97 12.41 -14.76
N GLY A 120 -16.88 13.72 -14.93
CA GLY A 120 -17.75 14.48 -15.86
C GLY A 120 -19.27 14.38 -15.62
N CYS A 121 -19.72 13.60 -14.64
CA CYS A 121 -21.11 13.42 -14.27
C CYS A 121 -21.36 14.24 -13.01
N SER A 122 -21.95 15.40 -13.25
CA SER A 122 -22.90 16.13 -12.41
C SER A 122 -23.29 15.45 -11.09
N CYS A 123 -22.44 15.56 -10.07
CA CYS A 123 -22.86 15.34 -8.69
C CYS A 123 -22.64 16.65 -7.94
N CYS A 124 -23.60 17.58 -8.06
CA CYS A 124 -23.91 18.64 -7.09
C CYS A 124 -25.20 19.37 -7.54
N TYR A 125 -26.35 18.70 -7.45
CA TYR A 125 -27.62 19.38 -7.15
C TYR A 125 -28.26 18.61 -6.00
N SER A 126 -27.96 19.04 -4.78
CA SER A 126 -28.81 19.05 -3.56
C SER A 126 -27.92 19.40 -2.37
#